data_AF-A0A2E7M945-F1
#
_entry.id   AF-A0A2E7M945-F1
#
_cell.length_a   1.000
_cell.length_b   1.000
_cell.length_c   1.000
_cell.angle_alpha   90.00
_cell.angle_beta   90.00
_cell.angle_gamma   90.00
#
_symmetry.space_group_name_H-M   'P 1'
#
loop_
_entity.id
_entity.type
_entity.pdbx_description
1 polymer ?
#
loop_
_entity_poly.entity_id
_entity_poly.type
_entity_poly.pdbx_seq_one_letter_code
_entity_poly.pdbx_strand_id
1 'polypeptide(L)'
;MKPTMTGWFVYLLILASWGLAALLAHGAENSIPTGMAGDGWSAARYASLSWSAVGVVLACAYLARRRETDSAGVLALVAASGLFVAVAALYTLGIAVERERQNYWDAYHFTALIWTYFLASCASLWSSLTSAKGGSTLGSLLIGPATLSVALAVLWWLWTWLPWMQNLQGWFARLGFLLTHG
;
A
#
# COMPACT_ATOMS: atom_id res chain seq x y z
N MET A 1 27.39 18.58 7.64
CA MET A 1 27.03 17.96 8.94
C MET A 1 27.06 16.45 8.77
N LYS A 2 27.65 15.69 9.70
CA LYS A 2 27.68 14.22 9.61
C LYS A 2 26.29 13.65 9.99
N PRO A 3 25.68 12.78 9.17
CA PRO A 3 24.45 12.09 9.54
C PRO A 3 24.68 11.25 10.81
N THR A 4 23.77 11.38 11.79
CA THR A 4 23.78 10.56 13.02
C THR A 4 23.46 9.10 12.66
N MET A 5 23.83 8.12 13.51
CA MET A 5 23.49 6.71 13.26
C MET A 5 21.98 6.47 13.10
N THR A 6 21.16 7.20 13.87
CA THR A 6 19.71 7.24 13.71
C THR A 6 19.29 7.75 12.33
N GLY A 7 20.07 8.70 11.78
CA GLY A 7 20.10 9.17 10.39
C GLY A 7 19.93 8.06 9.36
N TRP A 8 20.97 7.23 9.28
CA TRP A 8 21.08 6.11 8.36
C TRP A 8 20.01 5.05 8.57
N PHE A 9 19.64 4.81 9.82
CA PHE A 9 18.65 3.78 10.15
C PHE A 9 17.29 4.02 9.48
N VAL A 10 16.79 5.27 9.46
CA VAL A 10 15.50 5.57 8.79
C VAL A 10 15.60 5.39 7.27
N TYR A 11 16.72 5.75 6.65
CA TYR A 11 16.91 5.51 5.21
C TYR A 11 16.95 4.02 4.88
N LEU A 12 17.61 3.21 5.73
CA LEU A 12 17.61 1.75 5.60
C LEU A 12 16.20 1.18 5.72
N LEU A 13 15.38 1.69 6.66
CA LEU A 13 14.00 1.26 6.79
C LEU A 13 13.14 1.68 5.59
N ILE A 14 13.36 2.87 5.01
CA ILE A 14 12.68 3.30 3.77
C ILE A 14 13.03 2.38 2.60
N LEU A 15 14.30 1.99 2.48
CA LEU A 15 14.72 1.02 1.46
C LEU A 15 14.12 -0.36 1.73
N ALA A 16 14.04 -0.78 3.00
CA ALA A 16 13.42 -2.04 3.39
C ALA A 16 11.93 -2.07 3.02
N SER A 17 11.16 -1.00 3.26
CA SER A 17 9.76 -0.95 2.84
C SER A 17 9.59 -0.97 1.33
N TRP A 18 10.50 -0.38 0.56
CA TRP A 18 10.50 -0.51 -0.90
C TRP A 18 10.79 -1.94 -1.34
N GLY A 19 11.77 -2.60 -0.72
CA GLY A 19 12.05 -4.02 -0.95
C GLY A 19 10.84 -4.91 -0.65
N LEU A 20 10.16 -4.67 0.48
CA LEU A 20 8.95 -5.41 0.85
C LEU A 20 7.80 -5.18 -0.13
N ALA A 21 7.59 -3.94 -0.59
CA ALA A 21 6.58 -3.63 -1.61
C ALA A 21 6.90 -4.29 -2.96
N ALA A 22 8.17 -4.30 -3.38
CA ALA A 22 8.61 -5.00 -4.58
C ALA A 22 8.40 -6.51 -4.47
N LEU A 23 8.70 -7.10 -3.30
CA LEU A 23 8.45 -8.52 -3.03
C LEU A 23 6.96 -8.86 -3.03
N LEU A 24 6.10 -7.97 -2.52
CA LEU A 24 4.64 -8.14 -2.59
C LEU A 24 4.16 -8.15 -4.05
N ALA A 25 4.57 -7.17 -4.85
CA ALA A 25 4.21 -7.08 -6.27
C ALA A 25 4.75 -8.27 -7.07
N HIS A 26 6.02 -8.62 -6.89
CA HIS A 26 6.65 -9.78 -7.53
C HIS A 26 5.96 -11.09 -7.14
N GLY A 27 5.65 -11.25 -5.85
CA GLY A 27 4.85 -12.37 -5.37
C GLY A 27 3.52 -12.43 -6.11
N ALA A 28 2.78 -11.32 -6.23
CA ALA A 28 1.47 -11.30 -6.87
C ALA A 28 1.53 -11.83 -8.32
N GLU A 29 2.56 -11.45 -9.07
CA GLU A 29 2.77 -11.91 -10.44
C GLU A 29 3.10 -13.40 -10.53
N ASN A 30 4.00 -13.87 -9.67
CA ASN A 30 4.63 -15.21 -9.72
C ASN A 30 3.95 -16.29 -8.87
N SER A 31 2.97 -15.92 -8.06
CA SER A 31 2.06 -16.92 -7.49
C SER A 31 1.27 -17.51 -8.64
N ILE A 32 1.61 -18.72 -9.08
CA ILE A 32 0.81 -19.54 -9.99
C ILE A 32 0.36 -20.75 -9.16
N PRO A 33 -0.95 -21.02 -9.05
CA PRO A 33 -1.39 -22.38 -8.78
C PRO A 33 -2.38 -22.83 -9.85
N THR A 34 -1.87 -23.46 -10.91
CA THR A 34 -2.63 -24.48 -11.62
C THR A 34 -2.33 -25.81 -10.96
N GLY A 35 -3.07 -26.16 -9.92
CA GLY A 35 -3.30 -27.56 -9.51
C GLY A 35 -2.11 -28.47 -9.13
N MET A 36 -0.88 -27.99 -8.98
CA MET A 36 0.24 -28.82 -8.52
C MET A 36 0.99 -28.15 -7.38
N ALA A 37 1.37 -28.96 -6.39
CA ALA A 37 2.16 -28.60 -5.21
C ALA A 37 3.60 -28.17 -5.60
N GLY A 38 3.75 -27.01 -6.23
CA GLY A 38 5.03 -26.40 -6.52
C GLY A 38 5.08 -24.99 -5.94
N ASP A 39 6.04 -24.75 -5.05
CA ASP A 39 6.71 -23.50 -4.62
C ASP A 39 5.99 -22.13 -4.77
N GLY A 40 4.67 -22.13 -4.74
CA GLY A 40 3.83 -20.94 -4.79
C GLY A 40 3.88 -20.21 -3.45
N TRP A 41 3.95 -18.88 -3.51
CA TRP A 41 3.83 -18.03 -2.34
C TRP A 41 2.50 -18.33 -1.62
N SER A 42 2.58 -18.82 -0.37
CA SER A 42 1.39 -19.09 0.44
C SER A 42 0.72 -17.79 0.86
N ALA A 43 -0.60 -17.82 1.06
CA ALA A 43 -1.37 -16.66 1.50
C ALA A 43 -0.79 -16.04 2.80
N ALA A 44 -0.32 -16.87 3.73
CA ALA A 44 0.34 -16.45 4.97
C ALA A 44 1.61 -15.61 4.74
N ARG A 45 2.39 -15.90 3.69
CA ARG A 45 3.58 -15.10 3.33
C ARG A 45 3.16 -13.71 2.84
N TYR A 46 2.09 -13.59 2.07
CA TYR A 46 1.55 -12.28 1.67
C TYR A 46 1.09 -11.48 2.87
N ALA A 47 0.26 -12.04 3.74
CA ALA A 47 -0.19 -11.32 4.94
C ALA A 47 0.99 -10.87 5.80
N SER A 48 1.99 -11.73 6.02
CA SER A 48 3.18 -11.41 6.81
C SER A 48 4.02 -10.30 6.18
N LEU A 49 4.25 -10.35 4.85
CA LEU A 49 4.93 -9.27 4.14
C LEU A 49 4.14 -7.96 4.18
N SER A 50 2.82 -8.02 4.03
CA SER A 50 1.93 -6.86 4.02
C SER A 50 2.00 -6.13 5.37
N TRP A 51 1.83 -6.88 6.46
CA TRP A 51 1.94 -6.35 7.82
C TRP A 51 3.35 -5.85 8.15
N SER A 52 4.40 -6.51 7.63
CA SER A 52 5.77 -6.04 7.79
C SER A 52 6.00 -4.73 7.04
N ALA A 53 5.51 -4.60 5.81
CA ALA A 53 5.66 -3.41 4.99
C ALA A 53 5.01 -2.19 5.66
N VAL A 54 3.77 -2.33 6.14
CA VAL A 54 3.10 -1.25 6.88
C VAL A 54 3.79 -0.96 8.22
N GLY A 55 4.23 -1.99 8.95
CA GLY A 55 4.96 -1.83 10.20
C GLY A 55 6.24 -1.01 10.03
N VAL A 56 7.00 -1.27 8.96
CA VAL A 56 8.20 -0.50 8.61
C VAL A 56 7.85 0.94 8.26
N VAL A 57 6.80 1.20 7.47
CA VAL A 57 6.36 2.57 7.15
C VAL A 57 5.96 3.34 8.42
N LEU A 58 5.22 2.71 9.33
CA LEU A 58 4.82 3.34 10.60
C LEU A 58 6.02 3.59 11.52
N ALA A 59 6.99 2.67 11.58
CA ALA A 59 8.23 2.86 12.33
C ALA A 59 9.05 4.03 11.76
N CYS A 60 9.17 4.12 10.42
CA CYS A 60 9.79 5.26 9.74
C CYS A 60 9.11 6.58 10.10
N ALA A 61 7.78 6.63 10.01
CA ALA A 61 6.98 7.80 10.34
C ALA A 61 7.20 8.26 11.79
N TYR A 62 7.21 7.31 12.74
CA TYR A 62 7.47 7.58 14.15
C TYR A 62 8.89 8.12 14.38
N LEU A 63 9.91 7.46 13.83
CA LEU A 63 11.31 7.85 14.00
C LEU A 63 11.63 9.19 13.32
N ALA A 64 11.04 9.46 12.15
CA ALA A 64 11.22 10.72 11.44
C ALA A 64 10.65 11.91 12.24
N ARG A 65 9.52 11.71 12.95
CA ARG A 65 8.93 12.74 13.82
C ARG A 65 9.81 13.10 15.02
N ARG A 66 10.57 12.13 15.54
CA ARG A 66 11.44 12.33 16.70
C ARG A 66 12.72 13.09 16.37
N ARG A 67 12.98 13.44 15.11
CA ARG A 67 14.17 14.19 14.70
C ARG A 67 13.95 15.69 14.77
N GLU A 68 14.93 16.37 15.37
CA GLU A 68 14.95 17.84 15.53
C GLU A 68 15.57 18.58 14.34
N THR A 69 16.29 17.91 13.44
CA THR A 69 16.93 18.52 12.26
C THR A 69 16.66 17.71 10.99
N ASP A 70 16.26 18.42 9.92
CA ASP A 70 15.95 17.90 8.57
C ASP A 70 14.81 16.85 8.48
N SER A 71 13.80 16.99 9.33
CA SER A 71 12.64 16.08 9.38
C SER A 71 11.74 16.20 8.15
N ALA A 72 11.69 17.35 7.49
CA ALA A 72 10.77 17.59 6.37
C ALA A 72 11.11 16.74 5.14
N GLY A 73 12.38 16.68 4.71
CA GLY A 73 12.80 15.85 3.58
C GLY A 73 12.62 14.36 3.85
N VAL A 74 13.00 13.90 5.05
CA VAL A 74 12.83 12.50 5.45
C VAL A 74 11.35 12.11 5.49
N LEU A 75 10.48 12.94 6.06
CA LEU A 75 9.04 12.69 6.09
C LEU A 75 8.43 12.64 4.67
N ALA A 76 8.95 13.41 3.70
CA ALA A 76 8.52 13.29 2.32
C ALA A 76 8.89 11.93 1.71
N LEU A 77 10.07 11.39 2.03
CA LEU A 77 10.48 10.05 1.59
C LEU A 77 9.66 8.95 2.27
N VAL A 78 9.33 9.12 3.56
CA VAL A 78 8.38 8.23 4.25
C VAL A 78 7.02 8.26 3.59
N ALA A 79 6.53 9.45 3.20
CA ALA A 79 5.28 9.58 2.47
C ALA A 79 5.30 8.86 1.13
N ALA A 80 6.35 9.04 0.33
CA ALA A 80 6.53 8.33 -0.93
C ALA A 80 6.57 6.81 -0.72
N SER A 81 7.26 6.35 0.34
CA SER A 81 7.33 4.94 0.71
C SER A 81 5.97 4.36 1.10
N GLY A 82 5.18 5.10 1.87
CA GLY A 82 3.80 4.71 2.21
C GLY A 82 2.92 4.57 0.97
N LEU A 83 3.02 5.51 0.01
CA LEU A 83 2.31 5.41 -1.27
C LEU A 83 2.75 4.20 -2.08
N PHE A 84 4.05 3.91 -2.12
CA PHE A 84 4.58 2.75 -2.86
C PHE A 84 4.07 1.43 -2.28
N VAL A 85 4.10 1.28 -0.95
CA VAL A 85 3.52 0.13 -0.25
C VAL A 85 2.01 0.03 -0.50
N ALA A 86 1.30 1.16 -0.47
CA ALA A 86 -0.13 1.19 -0.76
C ALA A 86 -0.42 0.70 -2.19
N VAL A 87 0.28 1.22 -3.19
CA VAL A 87 0.12 0.79 -4.59
C VAL A 87 0.44 -0.69 -4.76
N ALA A 88 1.51 -1.20 -4.13
CA ALA A 88 1.85 -2.62 -4.19
C ALA A 88 0.76 -3.52 -3.56
N ALA A 89 0.17 -3.09 -2.44
CA ALA A 89 -0.94 -3.80 -1.81
C ALA A 89 -2.19 -3.81 -2.70
N LEU A 90 -2.55 -2.66 -3.29
CA LEU A 90 -3.68 -2.54 -4.20
C LEU A 90 -3.47 -3.36 -5.48
N TYR A 91 -2.27 -3.35 -6.05
CA TYR A 91 -1.89 -4.15 -7.20
C TYR A 91 -2.03 -5.65 -6.91
N THR A 92 -1.49 -6.10 -5.76
CA THR A 92 -1.63 -7.49 -5.31
C THR A 92 -3.10 -7.89 -5.17
N LEU A 93 -3.92 -7.00 -4.62
CA LEU A 93 -5.36 -7.21 -4.47
C LEU A 93 -6.07 -7.30 -5.83
N GLY A 94 -5.72 -6.41 -6.77
CA GLY A 94 -6.23 -6.44 -8.14
C GLY A 94 -5.96 -7.76 -8.85
N ILE A 95 -4.72 -8.24 -8.80
CA ILE A 95 -4.34 -9.55 -9.37
C ILE A 95 -5.10 -10.70 -8.69
N ALA A 96 -5.25 -10.65 -7.37
CA ALA A 96 -5.97 -11.68 -6.63
C ALA A 96 -7.45 -11.75 -7.04
N VAL A 97 -8.09 -10.59 -7.28
CA VAL A 97 -9.47 -10.51 -7.77
C VAL A 97 -9.58 -10.96 -9.22
N GLU A 98 -8.73 -10.46 -10.12
CA GLU A 98 -8.73 -10.79 -11.55
C GLU A 98 -8.55 -12.29 -11.79
N ARG A 99 -7.66 -12.94 -11.04
CA ARG A 99 -7.37 -14.37 -11.18
C ARG A 99 -8.35 -15.27 -10.41
N GLU A 100 -9.51 -14.74 -10.00
CA GLU A 100 -10.55 -15.43 -9.22
C GLU A 100 -10.03 -16.15 -7.95
N ARG A 101 -8.96 -15.62 -7.35
CA ARG A 101 -8.28 -16.27 -6.20
C ARG A 101 -8.97 -16.05 -4.87
N GLN A 102 -10.15 -15.44 -4.89
CA GLN A 102 -11.01 -15.23 -3.73
C GLN A 102 -11.30 -16.54 -2.99
N ASN A 103 -11.32 -17.67 -3.71
CA ASN A 103 -11.56 -19.00 -3.14
C ASN A 103 -10.30 -19.64 -2.50
N TYR A 104 -9.10 -19.16 -2.81
CA TYR A 104 -7.83 -19.70 -2.31
C TYR A 104 -7.23 -18.88 -1.17
N TRP A 105 -7.60 -17.62 -1.06
CA TRP A 105 -7.18 -16.74 0.02
C TRP A 105 -8.35 -16.57 0.97
N ASP A 106 -8.19 -17.01 2.22
CA ASP A 106 -9.22 -16.77 3.23
C ASP A 106 -9.46 -15.26 3.41
N ALA A 107 -10.59 -14.92 4.04
CA ALA A 107 -10.97 -13.54 4.32
C ALA A 107 -9.89 -12.78 5.09
N TYR A 108 -9.07 -13.44 5.90
CA TYR A 108 -8.01 -12.82 6.68
C TYR A 108 -6.87 -12.29 5.79
N HIS A 109 -6.46 -13.02 4.75
CA HIS A 109 -5.38 -12.58 3.85
C HIS A 109 -5.81 -11.39 2.97
N PHE A 110 -7.04 -11.42 2.47
CA PHE A 110 -7.63 -10.27 1.76
C PHE A 110 -7.73 -9.04 2.68
N THR A 111 -8.20 -9.26 3.91
CA THR A 111 -8.31 -8.22 4.94
C THR A 111 -6.94 -7.60 5.25
N ALA A 112 -5.88 -8.41 5.34
CA ALA A 112 -4.52 -7.91 5.58
C ALA A 112 -4.04 -6.94 4.49
N LEU A 113 -4.30 -7.24 3.22
CA LEU A 113 -3.93 -6.36 2.10
C LEU A 113 -4.74 -5.06 2.08
N ILE A 114 -6.04 -5.13 2.35
CA ILE A 114 -6.91 -3.94 2.45
C ILE A 114 -6.44 -3.02 3.58
N TRP A 115 -6.17 -3.58 4.76
CA TRP A 115 -5.66 -2.79 5.88
C TRP A 115 -4.26 -2.25 5.61
N THR A 116 -3.40 -3.01 4.94
CA THR A 116 -2.08 -2.53 4.53
C THR A 116 -2.21 -1.32 3.60
N TYR A 117 -3.09 -1.40 2.60
CA TYR A 117 -3.38 -0.29 1.70
C TYR A 117 -3.89 0.95 2.45
N PHE A 118 -4.88 0.76 3.34
CA PHE A 118 -5.47 1.84 4.12
C PHE A 118 -4.46 2.52 5.05
N LEU A 119 -3.76 1.73 5.87
CA LEU A 119 -2.81 2.25 6.86
C LEU A 119 -1.59 2.91 6.19
N ALA A 120 -1.07 2.34 5.11
CA ALA A 120 0.05 2.94 4.37
C ALA A 120 -0.37 4.26 3.70
N SER A 121 -1.61 4.35 3.18
CA SER A 121 -2.18 5.58 2.63
C SER A 121 -2.33 6.65 3.71
N CYS A 122 -2.86 6.30 4.88
CA CYS A 122 -2.99 7.21 6.03
C CYS A 122 -1.63 7.70 6.54
N ALA A 123 -0.67 6.79 6.69
CA ALA A 123 0.69 7.13 7.09
C ALA A 123 1.37 8.06 6.07
N SER A 124 1.13 7.82 4.77
CA SER A 124 1.63 8.69 3.70
C SER A 124 1.02 10.08 3.74
N LEU A 125 -0.30 10.18 3.91
CA LEU A 125 -1.00 11.47 3.98
C LEU A 125 -0.52 12.28 5.19
N TRP A 126 -0.46 11.64 6.35
CA TRP A 126 0.05 12.27 7.57
C TRP A 126 1.49 12.76 7.41
N SER A 127 2.36 11.92 6.82
CA SER A 127 3.76 12.27 6.57
C SER A 127 3.90 13.40 5.56
N SER A 128 3.08 13.41 4.49
CA SER A 128 3.03 14.47 3.47
C SER A 128 2.60 15.81 4.07
N LEU A 129 1.51 15.82 4.84
CA LEU A 129 1.02 17.03 5.52
C LEU A 129 2.04 17.59 6.51
N THR A 130 2.69 16.70 7.27
CA THR A 130 3.71 17.11 8.26
C THR A 130 4.98 17.61 7.56
N SER A 131 5.40 16.95 6.49
CA SER A 131 6.53 17.35 5.65
C SER A 131 6.30 18.71 4.97
N ALA A 132 5.10 18.93 4.41
CA ALA A 132 4.71 20.19 3.77
C ALA A 132 4.70 21.36 4.76
N LYS A 133 4.20 21.15 5.98
CA LYS A 133 4.29 22.14 7.08
C LYS A 133 5.73 22.50 7.44
N GLY A 134 6.66 21.55 7.27
CA GLY A 134 8.09 21.77 7.42
C GLY A 134 8.77 22.41 6.20
N GLY A 135 8.02 22.83 5.18
CA GLY A 135 8.54 23.53 4.00
C GLY A 135 8.99 22.63 2.84
N SER A 136 8.73 21.32 2.89
CA SER A 136 9.12 20.40 1.82
C SER A 136 8.20 20.48 0.60
N THR A 137 8.75 20.85 -0.56
CA THR A 137 8.04 20.83 -1.85
C THR A 137 7.54 19.43 -2.21
N LEU A 138 8.37 18.40 -2.01
CA LEU A 138 7.98 17.02 -2.28
C LEU A 138 6.81 16.60 -1.38
N GLY A 139 6.84 16.98 -0.09
CA GLY A 139 5.74 16.73 0.83
C GLY A 139 4.42 17.31 0.32
N SER A 140 4.44 18.55 -0.19
CA SER A 140 3.26 19.20 -0.77
C SER A 140 2.72 18.50 -2.01
N LEU A 141 3.60 18.05 -2.91
CA LEU A 141 3.21 17.33 -4.13
C LEU A 141 2.57 15.97 -3.84
N LEU A 142 2.95 15.33 -2.73
CA LEU A 142 2.43 14.02 -2.35
C LEU A 142 1.08 14.08 -1.62
N ILE A 143 0.62 15.25 -1.14
CA ILE A 143 -0.68 15.39 -0.46
C ILE A 143 -1.83 14.93 -1.36
N GLY A 144 -1.86 15.36 -2.62
CA GLY A 144 -2.93 15.00 -3.56
C GLY A 144 -3.03 13.48 -3.78
N PRO A 145 -1.96 12.81 -4.22
CA PRO A 145 -1.92 11.36 -4.36
C PRO A 145 -2.24 10.61 -3.06
N ALA A 146 -1.71 11.05 -1.92
CA ALA A 146 -1.99 10.41 -0.63
C ALA A 146 -3.45 10.56 -0.21
N THR A 147 -4.06 11.73 -0.43
CA THR A 147 -5.48 11.97 -0.18
C THR A 147 -6.36 11.09 -1.05
N LEU A 148 -6.04 11.01 -2.35
CA LEU A 148 -6.73 10.12 -3.28
C LEU A 148 -6.62 8.66 -2.85
N SER A 149 -5.43 8.23 -2.43
CA SER A 149 -5.20 6.86 -1.95
C SER A 149 -6.03 6.53 -0.70
N VAL A 150 -6.14 7.46 0.25
CA VAL A 150 -7.02 7.29 1.43
C VAL A 150 -8.49 7.22 1.02
N ALA A 151 -8.94 8.09 0.11
CA ALA A 151 -10.32 8.07 -0.39
C ALA A 151 -10.65 6.75 -1.09
N LEU A 152 -9.75 6.25 -1.95
CA LEU A 152 -9.88 4.95 -2.59
C LEU A 152 -9.89 3.81 -1.57
N ALA A 153 -9.06 3.88 -0.52
CA ALA A 153 -9.06 2.88 0.54
C ALA A 153 -10.39 2.81 1.30
N VAL A 154 -11.00 3.97 1.57
CA VAL A 154 -12.35 4.04 2.17
C VAL A 154 -13.38 3.46 1.21
N LEU A 155 -13.33 3.79 -0.09
CA LEU A 155 -14.25 3.21 -1.08
C LEU A 155 -14.13 1.69 -1.18
N TRP A 156 -12.90 1.16 -1.16
CA TRP A 156 -12.64 -0.29 -1.16
C TRP A 156 -13.12 -0.97 0.12
N TRP A 157 -12.92 -0.34 1.27
CA TRP A 157 -13.47 -0.82 2.53
C TRP A 157 -15.00 -0.85 2.49
N LEU A 158 -15.64 0.22 2.02
CA LEU A 158 -17.09 0.24 1.88
C LEU A 158 -17.57 -0.82 0.89
N TRP A 159 -16.85 -1.05 -0.22
CA TRP A 159 -17.13 -2.12 -1.17
C TRP A 159 -17.11 -3.53 -0.54
N THR A 160 -16.22 -3.79 0.43
CA THR A 160 -16.21 -5.08 1.13
C THR A 160 -17.44 -5.32 2.01
N TRP A 161 -18.06 -4.26 2.54
CA TRP A 161 -19.14 -4.38 3.53
C TRP A 161 -20.53 -4.05 2.98
N LEU A 162 -20.61 -3.32 1.87
CA LEU A 162 -21.87 -2.80 1.33
C LEU A 162 -22.24 -3.49 0.01
N PRO A 163 -23.26 -4.38 0.02
CA PRO A 163 -23.69 -5.11 -1.18
C PRO A 163 -24.07 -4.21 -2.37
N TRP A 164 -24.61 -3.03 -2.10
CA TRP A 164 -24.96 -2.08 -3.16
C TRP A 164 -23.74 -1.49 -3.89
N MET A 165 -22.58 -1.40 -3.23
CA MET A 165 -21.33 -0.97 -3.89
C MET A 165 -20.76 -2.07 -4.77
N GLN A 166 -20.92 -3.35 -4.40
CA GLN A 166 -20.57 -4.49 -5.25
C GLN A 166 -21.45 -4.52 -6.50
N ASN A 167 -22.75 -4.21 -6.37
CA ASN A 167 -23.68 -4.09 -7.49
C ASN A 167 -23.34 -2.91 -8.43
N LEU A 168 -22.88 -1.77 -7.88
CA LEU A 168 -22.40 -0.64 -8.67
C LEU A 168 -21.20 -1.00 -9.54
N GLN A 169 -20.23 -1.75 -9.01
CA GLN A 169 -19.10 -2.26 -9.80
C GLN A 169 -19.61 -3.13 -10.96
N GLY A 170 -20.53 -4.06 -10.69
CA GLY A 170 -21.14 -4.88 -11.74
C GLY A 170 -21.84 -4.04 -12.82
N TRP A 171 -22.47 -2.94 -12.42
CA TRP A 171 -23.07 -1.97 -13.34
C TRP A 171 -22.03 -1.24 -14.20
N PHE A 172 -20.94 -0.73 -13.60
CA PHE A 172 -19.87 -0.06 -14.35
C PHE A 172 -19.14 -1.02 -15.30
N ALA A 173 -18.89 -2.26 -14.88
CA ALA A 173 -18.29 -3.28 -15.74
C ALA A 173 -19.18 -3.58 -16.96
N ARG A 174 -20.49 -3.69 -16.74
CA ARG A 174 -21.48 -3.85 -17.83
C ARG A 174 -21.53 -2.65 -18.76
N LEU A 175 -21.56 -1.43 -18.22
CA LEU A 175 -21.51 -0.20 -19.01
C LEU A 175 -20.24 -0.10 -19.83
N GLY A 176 -19.08 -0.38 -19.23
CA GLY A 176 -17.80 -0.40 -19.92
C GLY A 176 -17.76 -1.42 -21.06
N PHE A 177 -18.28 -2.63 -20.83
CA PHE A 177 -18.42 -3.64 -21.87
C PHE A 177 -19.32 -3.16 -23.01
N LEU A 178 -20.51 -2.63 -22.70
CA LEU A 178 -21.44 -2.10 -23.70
C LEU A 178 -20.85 -0.92 -24.49
N LEU A 179 -20.02 -0.09 -23.87
CA LEU A 179 -19.37 1.05 -24.54
C LEU A 179 -18.18 0.64 -25.41
N THR A 180 -17.59 -0.53 -25.18
CA THR A 180 -16.38 -0.99 -25.89
C THR A 180 -16.68 -2.09 -26.92
N HIS A 181 -17.79 -2.80 -26.78
CA HIS A 181 -18.17 -3.96 -27.60
C HIS A 181 -19.61 -3.90 -28.14
N GLY A 182 -20.35 -2.83 -27.84
CA GLY A 182 -21.73 -2.59 -28.30
C GLY A 182 -21.82 -1.64 -29.48
#